data_AF-A0A7Z9SYA0-F1
#
_entry.id   AF-A0A7Z9SYA0-F1
#
_cell.length_a   1.000
_cell.length_b   1.000
_cell.length_c   1.000
_cell.angle_alpha   90.00
_cell.angle_beta   90.00
_cell.angle_gamma   90.00
#
_symmetry.space_group_name_H-M   'P 1'
#
loop_
_entity.id
_entity.type
_entity.pdbx_description
1 polymer ?
#
loop_
_entity_poly.entity_id
_entity_poly.type
_entity_poly.pdbx_seq_one_letter_code
_entity_poly.pdbx_strand_id
1 'polypeptide(L)'
;MSHHGCFVASLGKLNRWMGEYCENQGVDIFCGFSGTELLYNGDQVIGVRTGDRGINKDGEKKPQYEPGADIHAKVVILGEGTRGNLTKKLIQRHNLMEGKNPQVWAVGVKELWQMPSGTVPPGFVAHSMGFPLGHDIFGGAFLYGMQNDIWDLGLVVGLDYKNPGVDSHHELQLLKTHPWIRSILDGGELIAYGAKSLPEGGWYSIPKLTVNGAMLVGDSAGFMNGQRLKGIHLAMKSGMLAAETVMEALAENNFSEDKLADYATRVKSSWLKDELWKVRNFHQGFDHGLLGGLINAGTGLLTGGRGWGFKNRLSGEAGHTHMEKGLHNDRYKDLQFDGKYLFDKVTDVYHSATAHEEDQLPHLHVLDPQVCLTTCTEEYGNPCVKFCPADVYEIVQEGESRRLQINFSNCVHCKTCDIMDPYQIIDWVPPEGGDGPAWVNL
;
A
#
# COMPACT_ATOMS: atom_id res chain seq x y z
N MET A 1 17.62 -15.24 -0.28
CA MET A 1 16.25 -15.60 -0.73
C MET A 1 16.36 -16.51 -1.94
N SER A 2 15.55 -17.57 -2.03
CA SER A 2 15.47 -18.40 -3.25
C SER A 2 14.19 -18.07 -4.00
N HIS A 3 14.32 -17.82 -5.31
CA HIS A 3 13.21 -17.60 -6.24
C HIS A 3 12.98 -18.82 -7.15
N HIS A 4 13.61 -19.96 -6.86
CA HIS A 4 13.41 -21.19 -7.61
C HIS A 4 11.92 -21.57 -7.64
N GLY A 5 11.39 -21.88 -8.82
CA GLY A 5 9.97 -22.22 -9.03
C GLY A 5 9.01 -21.02 -8.98
N CYS A 6 9.50 -19.78 -8.89
CA CYS A 6 8.67 -18.57 -8.98
C CYS A 6 8.62 -18.03 -10.41
N PHE A 7 7.63 -17.16 -10.66
CA PHE A 7 7.44 -16.46 -11.93
C PHE A 7 7.63 -14.96 -11.74
N VAL A 8 8.15 -14.29 -12.77
CA VAL A 8 8.01 -12.84 -12.95
C VAL A 8 6.77 -12.60 -13.80
N ALA A 9 5.84 -11.78 -13.33
CA ALA A 9 4.57 -11.54 -13.98
C ALA A 9 4.08 -10.11 -13.73
N SER A 10 3.31 -9.56 -14.68
CA SER A 10 2.48 -8.39 -14.41
C SER A 10 1.28 -8.81 -13.57
N LEU A 11 1.13 -8.21 -12.39
CA LEU A 11 0.00 -8.49 -11.52
C LEU A 11 -1.29 -7.92 -12.13
N GLY A 12 -1.23 -6.78 -12.82
CA GLY A 12 -2.36 -6.24 -13.57
C GLY A 12 -2.89 -7.20 -14.65
N LYS A 13 -2.00 -7.85 -15.42
CA LYS A 13 -2.41 -8.88 -16.41
C LYS A 13 -3.01 -10.10 -15.72
N LEU A 14 -2.39 -10.59 -14.66
CA LEU A 14 -2.88 -11.74 -13.90
C LEU A 14 -4.27 -11.45 -13.32
N ASN A 15 -4.49 -10.26 -12.77
CA ASN A 15 -5.78 -9.88 -12.19
C ASN A 15 -6.90 -9.79 -13.23
N ARG A 16 -6.63 -9.22 -14.41
CA ARG A 16 -7.59 -9.22 -15.52
C ARG A 16 -7.97 -10.64 -15.95
N TRP A 17 -6.98 -11.50 -16.12
CA TRP A 17 -7.21 -12.91 -16.47
C TRP A 17 -8.02 -13.65 -15.39
N MET A 18 -7.74 -13.43 -14.10
CA MET A 18 -8.53 -14.00 -13.01
C MET A 18 -9.97 -13.46 -13.01
N GLY A 19 -10.18 -12.17 -13.31
CA GLY A 19 -11.49 -11.57 -13.44
C GLY A 19 -12.35 -12.26 -14.51
N GLU A 20 -11.80 -12.41 -15.72
CA GLU A 20 -12.46 -13.15 -16.81
C GLU A 20 -12.79 -14.59 -16.39
N TYR A 21 -11.90 -15.27 -15.68
CA TYR A 21 -12.17 -16.60 -15.16
C TYR A 21 -13.35 -16.60 -14.18
N CYS A 22 -13.39 -15.65 -13.24
CA CYS A 22 -14.46 -15.51 -12.26
C CYS A 22 -15.82 -15.23 -12.91
N GLU A 23 -15.88 -14.32 -13.89
CA GLU A 23 -17.12 -14.04 -14.65
C GLU A 23 -17.62 -15.28 -15.39
N ASN A 24 -16.72 -16.06 -16.00
CA ASN A 24 -17.05 -17.34 -16.63
C ASN A 24 -17.55 -18.40 -15.62
N GLN A 25 -17.26 -18.25 -14.33
CA GLN A 25 -17.83 -19.07 -13.25
C GLN A 25 -19.14 -18.49 -12.67
N GLY A 26 -19.67 -17.40 -13.23
CA GLY A 26 -20.91 -16.75 -12.79
C GLY A 26 -20.76 -15.77 -11.63
N VAL A 27 -19.54 -15.28 -11.38
CA VAL A 27 -19.32 -14.19 -10.41
C VAL A 27 -19.61 -12.85 -11.10
N ASP A 28 -20.51 -12.06 -10.51
CA ASP A 28 -20.74 -10.69 -10.96
C ASP A 28 -19.59 -9.78 -10.50
N ILE A 29 -18.89 -9.17 -11.46
CA ILE A 29 -17.81 -8.21 -11.20
C ILE A 29 -18.27 -6.81 -11.60
N PHE A 30 -18.37 -5.92 -10.61
CA PHE A 30 -18.76 -4.52 -10.83
C PHE A 30 -17.53 -3.60 -10.73
N CYS A 31 -16.83 -3.42 -11.85
CA CYS A 31 -15.76 -2.42 -11.95
C CYS A 31 -16.33 -0.99 -11.95
N GLY A 32 -15.54 -0.03 -11.45
CA GLY A 32 -15.96 1.38 -11.40
C GLY A 32 -16.92 1.73 -10.27
N PHE A 33 -17.10 0.85 -9.27
CA PHE A 33 -17.88 1.13 -8.07
C PHE A 33 -17.01 0.99 -6.83
N SER A 34 -16.86 2.07 -6.08
CA SER A 34 -16.13 2.09 -4.81
C SER A 34 -17.07 1.77 -3.65
N GLY A 35 -16.68 0.89 -2.73
CA GLY A 35 -17.38 0.71 -1.46
C GLY A 35 -17.02 1.83 -0.49
N THR A 36 -17.99 2.61 -0.06
CA THR A 36 -17.76 3.83 0.76
C THR A 36 -18.21 3.68 2.21
N GLU A 37 -19.23 2.85 2.44
CA GLU A 37 -19.81 2.58 3.76
C GLU A 37 -20.15 1.09 3.95
N LEU A 38 -19.95 0.59 5.17
CA LEU A 38 -20.43 -0.73 5.61
C LEU A 38 -21.83 -0.58 6.20
N LEU A 39 -22.76 -1.44 5.78
CA LEU A 39 -24.13 -1.46 6.29
C LEU A 39 -24.22 -2.36 7.52
N TYR A 40 -24.92 -1.90 8.57
CA TYR A 40 -25.02 -2.62 9.85
C TYR A 40 -26.47 -2.89 10.26
N ASN A 41 -26.70 -4.04 10.87
CA ASN A 41 -27.86 -4.31 11.73
C ASN A 41 -27.35 -4.64 13.14
N GLY A 42 -27.43 -3.67 14.05
CA GLY A 42 -26.72 -3.75 15.33
C GLY A 42 -25.20 -3.82 15.11
N ASP A 43 -24.58 -4.90 15.59
CA ASP A 43 -23.13 -5.18 15.43
C ASP A 43 -22.82 -6.08 14.22
N GLN A 44 -23.83 -6.55 13.48
CA GLN A 44 -23.63 -7.38 12.30
C GLN A 44 -23.47 -6.52 11.06
N VAL A 45 -22.43 -6.79 10.28
CA VAL A 45 -22.28 -6.27 8.92
C VAL A 45 -23.23 -7.02 8.00
N ILE A 46 -24.06 -6.27 7.26
CA ILE A 46 -25.10 -6.82 6.39
C ILE A 46 -24.95 -6.39 4.92
N GLY A 47 -23.88 -5.67 4.57
CA GLY A 47 -23.68 -5.20 3.21
C GLY A 47 -22.68 -4.07 3.09
N VAL A 48 -22.59 -3.53 1.87
CA VAL A 48 -21.76 -2.38 1.51
C VAL A 48 -22.59 -1.42 0.67
N ARG A 49 -22.43 -0.13 0.90
CA ARG A 49 -22.94 0.94 0.03
C ARG A 49 -21.85 1.41 -0.93
N THR A 50 -22.19 1.57 -2.21
CA THR A 50 -21.29 2.16 -3.20
C THR A 50 -21.20 3.68 -3.05
N GLY A 51 -20.19 4.32 -3.65
CA GLY A 51 -20.11 5.78 -3.68
C GLY A 51 -21.23 6.43 -4.47
N ASP A 52 -21.66 7.61 -4.01
CA ASP A 52 -22.49 8.54 -4.78
C ASP A 52 -21.71 9.06 -6.01
N ARG A 53 -22.44 9.41 -7.07
CA ARG A 53 -21.89 10.05 -8.27
C ARG A 53 -22.48 11.43 -8.49
N GLY A 54 -21.73 12.32 -9.13
CA GLY A 54 -22.23 13.64 -9.50
C GLY A 54 -22.42 14.58 -8.30
N ILE A 55 -21.49 14.57 -7.35
CA ILE A 55 -21.35 15.60 -6.32
C ILE A 55 -20.23 16.55 -6.76
N ASN A 56 -20.49 17.86 -6.76
CA ASN A 56 -19.48 18.85 -7.15
C ASN A 56 -18.47 19.12 -6.03
N LYS A 57 -17.44 19.92 -6.33
CA LYS A 57 -16.39 20.30 -5.36
C LYS A 57 -16.91 21.03 -4.11
N ASP A 58 -18.09 21.65 -4.20
CA ASP A 58 -18.75 22.39 -3.12
C ASP A 58 -19.68 21.48 -2.28
N GLY A 59 -19.78 20.19 -2.63
CA GLY A 59 -20.63 19.21 -1.95
C GLY A 59 -22.09 19.21 -2.42
N GLU A 60 -22.41 19.94 -3.49
CA GLU A 60 -23.75 20.03 -4.05
C GLU A 60 -24.02 18.94 -5.09
N LYS A 61 -25.27 18.49 -5.17
CA LYS A 61 -25.70 17.48 -6.14
C LYS A 61 -25.84 18.09 -7.53
N LYS A 62 -25.11 17.57 -8.51
CA LYS A 62 -25.24 17.94 -9.92
C LYS A 62 -26.55 17.39 -10.52
N PRO A 63 -26.99 17.87 -11.69
CA PRO A 63 -28.18 17.33 -12.37
C PRO A 63 -28.13 15.82 -12.63
N GLN A 64 -26.94 15.26 -12.82
CA GLN A 64 -26.68 13.84 -13.03
C GLN A 64 -26.41 13.05 -11.74
N TYR A 65 -26.72 13.61 -10.56
CA TYR A 65 -26.48 12.94 -9.28
C TYR A 65 -27.15 11.56 -9.23
N GLU A 66 -26.39 10.56 -8.80
CA GLU A 66 -26.87 9.21 -8.56
C GLU A 66 -26.44 8.77 -7.16
N PRO A 67 -27.39 8.42 -6.26
CA PRO A 67 -27.04 7.89 -4.95
C PRO A 67 -26.40 6.51 -5.09
N GLY A 68 -25.44 6.22 -4.21
CA GLY A 68 -24.82 4.91 -4.13
C GLY A 68 -25.84 3.80 -3.85
N ALA A 69 -25.58 2.62 -4.42
CA ALA A 69 -26.43 1.45 -4.24
C ALA A 69 -26.07 0.69 -2.95
N ASP A 70 -27.09 0.23 -2.23
CA ASP A 70 -26.95 -0.67 -1.09
C ASP A 70 -26.92 -2.12 -1.55
N ILE A 71 -25.79 -2.79 -1.36
CA ILE A 71 -25.60 -4.21 -1.69
C ILE A 71 -25.65 -5.00 -0.39
N HIS A 72 -26.77 -5.68 -0.14
CA HIS A 72 -26.92 -6.55 1.02
C HIS A 72 -26.29 -7.92 0.78
N ALA A 73 -25.55 -8.42 1.76
CA ALA A 73 -24.89 -9.71 1.73
C ALA A 73 -24.98 -10.40 3.09
N LYS A 74 -24.90 -11.74 3.08
CA LYS A 74 -24.80 -12.54 4.32
C LYS A 74 -23.43 -12.42 4.97
N VAL A 75 -22.38 -12.30 4.14
CA VAL A 75 -21.00 -12.09 4.55
C VAL A 75 -20.35 -11.09 3.60
N VAL A 76 -19.67 -10.08 4.15
CA VAL A 76 -18.83 -9.12 3.41
C VAL A 76 -17.36 -9.49 3.61
N ILE A 77 -16.64 -9.76 2.52
CA ILE A 77 -15.19 -10.02 2.56
C ILE A 77 -14.45 -8.76 2.11
N LEU A 78 -13.67 -8.16 3.01
CA LEU A 78 -12.87 -6.98 2.71
C LEU A 78 -11.48 -7.39 2.23
N GLY A 79 -11.26 -7.19 0.92
CA GLY A 79 -10.00 -7.39 0.22
C GLY A 79 -9.52 -6.12 -0.50
N GLU A 80 -9.73 -4.95 0.11
CA GLU A 80 -9.33 -3.62 -0.44
C GLU A 80 -7.80 -3.46 -0.60
N GLY A 81 -7.03 -4.40 -0.05
CA GLY A 81 -5.58 -4.34 0.03
C GLY A 81 -5.09 -3.46 1.18
N THR A 82 -3.90 -2.91 0.98
CA THR A 82 -3.21 -2.02 1.93
C THR A 82 -4.07 -0.81 2.35
N ARG A 83 -4.12 -0.53 3.66
CA ARG A 83 -4.87 0.59 4.28
C ARG A 83 -6.24 0.82 3.62
N GLY A 84 -7.06 -0.23 3.57
CA GLY A 84 -8.41 -0.21 3.01
C GLY A 84 -9.34 0.79 3.72
N ASN A 85 -10.21 1.47 2.97
CA ASN A 85 -11.09 2.51 3.51
C ASN A 85 -12.16 1.91 4.44
N LEU A 86 -12.83 0.85 4.01
CA LEU A 86 -13.79 0.14 4.84
C LEU A 86 -13.09 -0.66 5.94
N THR A 87 -11.94 -1.23 5.62
CA THR A 87 -11.11 -2.03 6.54
C THR A 87 -10.67 -1.21 7.74
N LYS A 88 -10.13 0.01 7.55
CA LYS A 88 -9.72 0.86 8.68
C LYS A 88 -10.90 1.21 9.59
N LYS A 89 -12.07 1.49 9.01
CA LYS A 89 -13.32 1.78 9.75
C LYS A 89 -13.81 0.55 10.52
N LEU A 90 -13.78 -0.64 9.91
CA LEU A 90 -14.14 -1.89 10.58
C LEU A 90 -13.20 -2.20 11.75
N ILE A 91 -11.89 -2.08 11.53
CA ILE A 91 -10.86 -2.29 12.56
C ILE A 91 -11.08 -1.35 13.75
N GLN A 92 -11.33 -0.06 13.49
CA GLN A 92 -11.56 0.93 14.54
C GLN A 92 -12.86 0.64 15.30
N ARG A 93 -13.98 0.43 14.60
CA ARG A 93 -15.31 0.22 15.20
C ARG A 93 -15.33 -0.99 16.15
N HIS A 94 -14.65 -2.06 15.80
CA HIS A 94 -14.65 -3.32 16.56
C HIS A 94 -13.36 -3.56 17.36
N ASN A 95 -12.47 -2.56 17.47
CA ASN A 95 -11.18 -2.66 18.18
C ASN A 95 -10.35 -3.89 17.77
N LEU A 96 -10.26 -4.19 16.47
CA LEU A 96 -9.69 -5.46 15.98
C LEU A 96 -8.17 -5.57 16.19
N MET A 97 -7.51 -4.48 16.59
CA MET A 97 -6.08 -4.43 16.89
C MET A 97 -5.76 -4.65 18.38
N GLU A 98 -6.74 -4.98 19.22
CA GLU A 98 -6.50 -5.24 20.64
C GLU A 98 -5.43 -6.34 20.86
N GLY A 99 -4.42 -6.01 21.67
CA GLY A 99 -3.30 -6.90 21.97
C GLY A 99 -2.32 -7.15 20.82
N LYS A 100 -2.48 -6.47 19.67
CA LYS A 100 -1.59 -6.55 18.49
C LYS A 100 -0.51 -5.48 18.53
N ASN A 101 0.54 -5.67 17.74
CA ASN A 101 1.41 -4.54 17.39
C ASN A 101 0.66 -3.66 16.39
N PRO A 102 0.90 -2.33 16.37
CA PRO A 102 0.43 -1.51 15.26
C PRO A 102 0.96 -2.07 13.93
N GLN A 103 0.23 -1.83 12.86
CA GLN A 103 0.75 -2.16 11.53
C GLN A 103 1.86 -1.17 11.18
N VAL A 104 2.97 -1.70 10.69
CA VAL A 104 4.03 -0.94 10.04
C VAL A 104 3.85 -1.10 8.55
N TRP A 105 4.23 -0.09 7.78
CA TRP A 105 4.00 -0.03 6.35
C TRP A 105 5.27 0.38 5.64
N ALA A 106 5.35 0.07 4.36
CA ALA A 106 6.25 0.70 3.41
C ALA A 106 5.46 1.26 2.23
N VAL A 107 6.11 2.08 1.41
CA VAL A 107 5.65 2.47 0.09
C VAL A 107 6.60 1.92 -0.96
N GLY A 108 6.04 1.24 -1.96
CA GLY A 108 6.72 0.89 -3.19
C GLY A 108 6.46 1.95 -4.25
N VAL A 109 7.51 2.42 -4.92
CA VAL A 109 7.44 3.16 -6.19
C VAL A 109 8.06 2.30 -7.29
N LYS A 110 7.47 2.32 -8.48
CA LYS A 110 7.79 1.39 -9.56
C LYS A 110 7.70 2.09 -10.91
N GLU A 111 8.67 1.81 -11.77
CA GLU A 111 8.74 2.21 -13.17
C GLU A 111 8.87 0.96 -14.07
N LEU A 112 8.17 0.94 -15.20
CA LEU A 112 8.42 -0.01 -16.29
C LEU A 112 9.19 0.68 -17.40
N TRP A 113 10.26 0.05 -17.84
CA TRP A 113 11.14 0.55 -18.89
C TRP A 113 11.09 -0.38 -20.10
N GLN A 114 10.67 0.14 -21.25
CA GLN A 114 10.79 -0.54 -22.52
C GLN A 114 12.23 -0.41 -23.01
N MET A 115 12.86 -1.55 -23.26
CA MET A 115 14.25 -1.61 -23.72
C MET A 115 14.32 -1.99 -25.20
N PRO A 116 15.48 -1.77 -25.85
CA PRO A 116 15.75 -2.29 -27.19
C PRO A 116 15.58 -3.81 -27.23
N SER A 117 15.17 -4.33 -28.38
CA SER A 117 14.81 -5.74 -28.47
C SER A 117 15.99 -6.69 -28.18
N GLY A 118 15.74 -7.74 -27.39
CA GLY A 118 16.72 -8.75 -27.01
C GLY A 118 17.67 -8.34 -25.88
N THR A 119 17.44 -7.21 -25.21
CA THR A 119 18.36 -6.69 -24.17
C THR A 119 17.95 -7.08 -22.76
N VAL A 120 16.69 -7.48 -22.53
CA VAL A 120 16.23 -7.91 -21.20
C VAL A 120 16.18 -9.43 -21.12
N PRO A 121 16.91 -10.08 -20.21
CA PRO A 121 16.77 -11.50 -19.92
C PRO A 121 15.48 -11.77 -19.12
N PRO A 122 14.44 -12.41 -19.71
CA PRO A 122 13.19 -12.65 -18.99
C PRO A 122 13.40 -13.62 -17.82
N GLY A 123 12.76 -13.32 -16.69
CA GLY A 123 12.90 -14.08 -15.44
C GLY A 123 14.12 -13.68 -14.60
N PHE A 124 14.91 -12.70 -15.04
CA PHE A 124 15.94 -12.11 -14.20
C PHE A 124 15.32 -11.47 -12.94
N VAL A 125 15.98 -11.64 -11.80
CA VAL A 125 15.57 -11.08 -10.52
C VAL A 125 16.79 -10.59 -9.77
N ALA A 126 16.78 -9.31 -9.38
CA ALA A 126 17.75 -8.75 -8.45
C ALA A 126 17.06 -7.92 -7.37
N HIS A 127 17.68 -7.93 -6.19
CA HIS A 127 17.33 -7.09 -5.04
C HIS A 127 18.59 -6.43 -4.51
N SER A 128 18.48 -5.18 -4.06
CA SER A 128 19.57 -4.47 -3.40
C SER A 128 19.10 -3.80 -2.11
N MET A 129 20.04 -3.60 -1.20
CA MET A 129 19.91 -2.79 0.02
C MET A 129 21.09 -1.81 0.06
N GLY A 130 20.98 -0.75 0.86
CA GLY A 130 21.99 0.29 0.94
C GLY A 130 21.60 1.48 0.08
N PHE A 131 22.46 1.90 -0.87
CA PHE A 131 22.16 3.05 -1.72
C PHE A 131 20.81 2.87 -2.46
N PRO A 132 19.91 3.88 -2.43
CA PRO A 132 20.09 5.24 -1.91
C PRO A 132 19.70 5.42 -0.43
N LEU A 133 19.00 4.44 0.16
CA LEU A 133 18.42 4.50 1.51
C LEU A 133 19.46 4.56 2.64
N GLY A 134 20.66 4.03 2.41
CA GLY A 134 21.74 4.01 3.39
C GLY A 134 21.49 3.01 4.53
N HIS A 135 21.83 3.39 5.76
CA HIS A 135 21.69 2.53 6.94
C HIS A 135 20.45 2.87 7.80
N ASP A 136 19.86 4.04 7.59
CA ASP A 136 18.87 4.64 8.50
C ASP A 136 17.43 4.50 8.00
N ILE A 137 17.23 4.18 6.72
CA ILE A 137 15.91 3.99 6.12
C ILE A 137 15.76 2.53 5.73
N PHE A 138 14.73 1.86 6.27
CA PHE A 138 14.41 0.49 5.88
C PHE A 138 13.92 0.47 4.42
N GLY A 139 14.32 -0.56 3.68
CA GLY A 139 13.84 -0.77 2.32
C GLY A 139 14.90 -1.36 1.40
N GLY A 140 14.62 -1.30 0.10
CA GLY A 140 15.52 -1.84 -0.91
C GLY A 140 14.92 -1.77 -2.31
N ALA A 141 15.78 -1.91 -3.30
CA ALA A 141 15.36 -1.92 -4.69
C ALA A 141 15.06 -3.33 -5.18
N PHE A 142 14.21 -3.42 -6.19
CA PHE A 142 13.99 -4.62 -6.98
C PHE A 142 14.13 -4.31 -8.47
N LEU A 143 14.68 -5.26 -9.22
CA LEU A 143 14.77 -5.21 -10.67
C LEU A 143 14.40 -6.57 -11.24
N TYR A 144 13.33 -6.63 -12.04
CA TYR A 144 12.85 -7.86 -12.66
C TYR A 144 12.83 -7.76 -14.19
N GLY A 145 13.38 -8.78 -14.84
CA GLY A 145 13.35 -8.89 -16.30
C GLY A 145 12.04 -9.51 -16.74
N MET A 146 11.19 -8.75 -17.41
CA MET A 146 9.92 -9.22 -17.95
C MET A 146 10.06 -9.67 -19.41
N GLN A 147 9.04 -10.34 -19.93
CA GLN A 147 8.91 -10.58 -21.38
C GLN A 147 8.75 -9.25 -22.15
N ASN A 148 8.99 -9.29 -23.46
CA ASN A 148 8.88 -8.15 -24.37
C ASN A 148 9.87 -7.02 -24.08
N ASP A 149 11.06 -7.37 -23.60
CA ASP A 149 12.14 -6.42 -23.37
C ASP A 149 11.78 -5.32 -22.36
N ILE A 150 11.09 -5.68 -21.27
CA ILE A 150 10.68 -4.74 -20.23
C ILE A 150 11.49 -4.98 -18.95
N TRP A 151 12.13 -3.94 -18.43
CA TRP A 151 12.62 -3.90 -17.06
C TRP A 151 11.53 -3.38 -16.12
N ASP A 152 11.26 -4.12 -15.05
CA ASP A 152 10.46 -3.69 -13.90
C ASP A 152 11.40 -3.27 -12.78
N LEU A 153 11.59 -1.96 -12.62
CA LEU A 153 12.44 -1.37 -11.59
C LEU A 153 11.56 -0.71 -10.53
N GLY A 154 11.84 -0.99 -9.26
CA GLY A 154 11.21 -0.25 -8.19
C GLY A 154 12.03 -0.19 -6.92
N LEU A 155 11.54 0.61 -5.99
CA LEU A 155 12.14 0.85 -4.69
C LEU A 155 11.04 0.78 -3.62
N VAL A 156 11.31 0.02 -2.57
CA VAL A 156 10.48 -0.01 -1.36
C VAL A 156 11.15 0.85 -0.30
N VAL A 157 10.38 1.72 0.35
CA VAL A 157 10.81 2.60 1.43
C VAL A 157 9.89 2.40 2.62
N GLY A 158 10.44 1.96 3.76
CA GLY A 158 9.72 1.84 5.04
C GLY A 158 9.14 3.17 5.46
N LEU A 159 7.87 3.19 5.87
CA LEU A 159 7.15 4.39 6.34
C LEU A 159 7.32 4.57 7.85
N ASP A 160 8.56 4.41 8.31
CA ASP A 160 9.02 4.49 9.70
C ASP A 160 10.38 5.22 9.80
N TYR A 161 10.71 6.02 8.78
CA TYR A 161 11.89 6.87 8.76
C TYR A 161 11.74 8.09 9.68
N LYS A 162 12.89 8.55 10.18
CA LYS A 162 12.99 9.71 11.07
C LYS A 162 12.92 11.05 10.34
N ASN A 163 13.54 11.14 9.15
CA ASN A 163 13.67 12.39 8.41
C ASN A 163 12.36 12.76 7.69
N PRO A 164 11.68 13.87 8.06
CA PRO A 164 10.47 14.34 7.38
C PRO A 164 10.67 14.61 5.89
N GLY A 165 11.91 14.86 5.47
CA GLY A 165 12.28 15.17 4.09
C GLY A 165 12.35 13.97 3.15
N VAL A 166 12.15 12.72 3.62
CA VAL A 166 12.23 11.52 2.76
C VAL A 166 11.09 11.50 1.76
N ASP A 167 11.45 11.21 0.51
CA ASP A 167 10.56 11.20 -0.64
C ASP A 167 10.84 9.94 -1.46
N SER A 168 9.92 8.96 -1.39
CA SER A 168 10.11 7.66 -2.04
C SER A 168 10.31 7.75 -3.56
N HIS A 169 9.67 8.72 -4.22
CA HIS A 169 9.85 8.95 -5.65
C HIS A 169 11.27 9.47 -5.93
N HIS A 170 11.74 10.46 -5.17
CA HIS A 170 13.10 10.98 -5.34
C HIS A 170 14.16 9.95 -4.97
N GLU A 171 13.91 9.06 -4.00
CA GLU A 171 14.80 7.93 -3.73
C GLU A 171 14.90 6.99 -4.95
N LEU A 172 13.80 6.70 -5.66
CA LEU A 172 13.86 5.91 -6.91
C LEU A 172 14.66 6.64 -8.00
N GLN A 173 14.45 7.95 -8.18
CA GLN A 173 15.24 8.74 -9.11
C GLN A 173 16.74 8.77 -8.72
N LEU A 174 17.05 8.85 -7.43
CA LEU A 174 18.42 8.78 -6.92
C LEU A 174 19.04 7.39 -7.13
N LEU A 175 18.29 6.30 -6.92
CA LEU A 175 18.72 4.93 -7.23
C LEU A 175 19.19 4.81 -8.68
N LYS A 176 18.48 5.41 -9.63
CA LYS A 176 18.82 5.40 -11.07
C LYS A 176 20.17 6.07 -11.37
N THR A 177 20.68 6.93 -10.49
CA THR A 177 22.03 7.50 -10.64
C THR A 177 23.15 6.49 -10.39
N HIS A 178 22.85 5.36 -9.74
CA HIS A 178 23.84 4.32 -9.47
C HIS A 178 24.36 3.72 -10.80
N PRO A 179 25.69 3.59 -11.01
CA PRO A 179 26.27 3.18 -12.29
C PRO A 179 25.72 1.87 -12.86
N TRP A 180 25.40 0.91 -11.98
CA TRP A 180 24.83 -0.37 -12.39
C TRP A 180 23.40 -0.23 -12.93
N ILE A 181 22.55 0.57 -12.28
CA ILE A 181 21.17 0.80 -12.74
C ILE A 181 21.17 1.65 -14.02
N ARG A 182 22.03 2.69 -14.06
CA ARG A 182 22.21 3.53 -15.24
C ARG A 182 22.62 2.74 -16.47
N SER A 183 23.54 1.78 -16.31
CA SER A 183 23.96 0.89 -17.39
C SER A 183 22.84 -0.03 -17.89
N ILE A 184 22.01 -0.55 -16.98
CA ILE A 184 20.92 -1.48 -17.31
C ILE A 184 19.81 -0.80 -18.11
N LEU A 185 19.51 0.46 -17.78
CA LEU A 185 18.43 1.23 -18.40
C LEU A 185 18.90 2.09 -19.59
N ASP A 186 20.17 1.97 -20.00
CA ASP A 186 20.71 2.74 -21.12
C ASP A 186 19.96 2.44 -22.42
N GLY A 187 19.54 3.49 -23.11
CA GLY A 187 18.70 3.40 -24.32
C GLY A 187 17.26 2.93 -24.10
N GLY A 188 16.80 2.80 -22.85
CA GLY A 188 15.41 2.49 -22.51
C GLY A 188 14.50 3.71 -22.50
N GLU A 189 13.19 3.46 -22.54
CA GLU A 189 12.13 4.46 -22.43
C GLU A 189 11.18 4.10 -21.28
N LEU A 190 10.84 5.06 -20.43
CA LEU A 190 9.83 4.90 -19.40
C LEU A 190 8.44 4.76 -20.04
N ILE A 191 7.73 3.68 -19.72
CA ILE A 191 6.40 3.40 -20.28
C ILE A 191 5.28 3.39 -19.23
N ALA A 192 5.60 3.22 -17.95
CA ALA A 192 4.60 3.25 -16.88
C ALA A 192 5.23 3.58 -15.53
N TYR A 193 4.46 4.25 -14.67
CA TYR A 193 4.80 4.52 -13.28
C TYR A 193 3.65 4.15 -12.34
N GLY A 194 3.97 3.68 -11.13
CA GLY A 194 2.98 3.45 -10.09
C GLY A 194 3.59 3.48 -8.70
N ALA A 195 2.74 3.76 -7.71
CA ALA A 195 3.12 3.70 -6.31
C ALA A 195 2.02 3.06 -5.47
N LYS A 196 2.41 2.23 -4.49
CA LYS A 196 1.47 1.56 -3.61
C LYS A 196 2.09 1.24 -2.25
N SER A 197 1.36 1.46 -1.17
CA SER A 197 1.81 1.00 0.15
C SER A 197 1.72 -0.52 0.29
N LEU A 198 2.46 -1.07 1.25
CA LEU A 198 2.40 -2.48 1.62
C LEU A 198 2.56 -2.63 3.14
N PRO A 199 1.91 -3.64 3.77
CA PRO A 199 2.08 -3.90 5.19
C PRO A 199 3.38 -4.66 5.47
N GLU A 200 4.07 -4.31 6.56
CA GLU A 200 5.36 -4.88 6.93
C GLU A 200 5.49 -5.24 8.43
N GLY A 201 4.48 -4.94 9.25
CA GLY A 201 4.50 -5.23 10.69
C GLY A 201 4.54 -6.73 11.03
N GLY A 202 4.23 -7.61 10.07
CA GLY A 202 4.36 -9.05 10.21
C GLY A 202 3.26 -9.69 11.06
N TRP A 203 3.49 -10.93 11.51
CA TRP A 203 2.46 -11.78 12.13
C TRP A 203 1.77 -11.15 13.35
N TYR A 204 2.51 -10.38 14.16
CA TYR A 204 1.96 -9.76 15.37
C TYR A 204 1.13 -8.51 15.11
N SER A 205 1.13 -7.99 13.88
CA SER A 205 0.31 -6.86 13.43
C SER A 205 -0.95 -7.28 12.66
N ILE A 206 -1.23 -8.59 12.56
CA ILE A 206 -2.47 -9.11 11.95
C ILE A 206 -3.64 -8.89 12.93
N PRO A 207 -4.71 -8.16 12.53
CA PRO A 207 -5.88 -7.89 13.36
C PRO A 207 -6.66 -9.19 13.67
N LYS A 208 -7.67 -9.08 14.52
CA LYS A 208 -8.77 -10.06 14.50
C LYS A 208 -9.39 -10.05 13.11
N LEU A 209 -9.55 -11.23 12.51
CA LEU A 209 -9.83 -11.38 11.08
C LEU A 209 -11.32 -11.35 10.72
N THR A 210 -12.19 -11.44 11.72
CA THR A 210 -13.63 -11.64 11.53
C THR A 210 -14.41 -10.83 12.55
N VAL A 211 -15.61 -10.44 12.14
CA VAL A 211 -16.71 -9.96 12.99
C VAL A 211 -18.01 -10.61 12.51
N ASN A 212 -19.14 -10.31 13.16
CA ASN A 212 -20.45 -10.75 12.67
C ASN A 212 -20.69 -10.27 11.24
N GLY A 213 -20.83 -11.20 10.29
CA GLY A 213 -21.09 -10.90 8.88
C GLY A 213 -19.93 -10.30 8.08
N ALA A 214 -18.69 -10.24 8.59
CA ALA A 214 -17.55 -9.77 7.78
C ALA A 214 -16.21 -10.42 8.09
N MET A 215 -15.32 -10.41 7.10
CA MET A 215 -13.98 -11.04 7.13
C MET A 215 -12.93 -10.17 6.43
N LEU A 216 -11.67 -10.25 6.89
CA LEU A 216 -10.51 -9.56 6.31
C LEU A 216 -9.60 -10.54 5.56
N VAL A 217 -9.20 -10.22 4.33
CA VAL A 217 -8.27 -11.03 3.51
C VAL A 217 -7.12 -10.19 2.96
N GLY A 218 -6.08 -10.86 2.46
CA GLY A 218 -4.93 -10.24 1.81
C GLY A 218 -4.25 -9.16 2.65
N ASP A 219 -3.81 -8.09 1.98
CA ASP A 219 -3.12 -6.97 2.63
C ASP A 219 -4.04 -6.14 3.52
N SER A 220 -5.37 -6.25 3.39
CA SER A 220 -6.33 -5.65 4.34
C SER A 220 -6.18 -6.26 5.74
N ALA A 221 -5.84 -7.55 5.80
CA ALA A 221 -5.46 -8.22 7.05
C ALA A 221 -3.94 -8.14 7.36
N GLY A 222 -3.13 -7.59 6.47
CA GLY A 222 -1.67 -7.52 6.63
C GLY A 222 -0.91 -8.80 6.28
N PHE A 223 -1.44 -9.66 5.40
CA PHE A 223 -0.77 -10.90 4.99
C PHE A 223 0.35 -10.66 3.95
N MET A 224 1.47 -10.12 4.41
CA MET A 224 2.66 -9.84 3.59
C MET A 224 3.92 -10.42 4.24
N ASN A 225 4.77 -11.07 3.45
CA ASN A 225 6.10 -11.49 3.87
C ASN A 225 7.13 -10.42 3.48
N GLY A 226 7.39 -9.48 4.39
CA GLY A 226 8.35 -8.39 4.17
C GLY A 226 9.77 -8.88 3.88
N GLN A 227 10.22 -10.00 4.48
CA GLN A 227 11.55 -10.55 4.21
C GLN A 227 11.73 -10.99 2.74
N ARG A 228 10.64 -11.43 2.10
CA ARG A 228 10.66 -11.93 0.71
C ARG A 228 10.17 -10.91 -0.31
N LEU A 229 9.60 -9.79 0.15
CA LEU A 229 8.79 -8.86 -0.65
C LEU A 229 7.67 -9.60 -1.41
N LYS A 230 6.91 -10.46 -0.70
CA LYS A 230 5.84 -11.29 -1.32
C LYS A 230 4.57 -11.34 -0.47
N GLY A 231 3.45 -10.91 -1.05
CA GLY A 231 2.11 -10.99 -0.45
C GLY A 231 1.07 -11.67 -1.33
N ILE A 232 1.28 -11.73 -2.65
CA ILE A 232 0.27 -12.21 -3.62
C ILE A 232 -0.23 -13.63 -3.28
N HIS A 233 0.69 -14.57 -3.06
CA HIS A 233 0.34 -15.96 -2.74
C HIS A 233 -0.35 -16.09 -1.38
N LEU A 234 0.03 -15.27 -0.40
CA LEU A 234 -0.62 -15.22 0.92
C LEU A 234 -2.03 -14.64 0.80
N ALA A 235 -2.22 -13.59 0.00
CA ALA A 235 -3.51 -13.00 -0.29
C ALA A 235 -4.45 -14.01 -0.97
N MET A 236 -3.98 -14.68 -2.03
CA MET A 236 -4.74 -15.75 -2.69
C MET A 236 -5.12 -16.86 -1.70
N LYS A 237 -4.18 -17.34 -0.88
CA LYS A 237 -4.48 -18.38 0.12
C LYS A 237 -5.50 -17.91 1.15
N SER A 238 -5.39 -16.68 1.62
CA SER A 238 -6.35 -16.11 2.58
C SER A 238 -7.76 -16.03 1.98
N GLY A 239 -7.88 -15.64 0.71
CA GLY A 239 -9.16 -15.63 -0.02
C GLY A 239 -9.75 -17.03 -0.16
N MET A 240 -8.94 -18.03 -0.51
CA MET A 240 -9.39 -19.43 -0.59
C MET A 240 -9.92 -19.93 0.77
N LEU A 241 -9.18 -19.67 1.85
CA LEU A 241 -9.59 -20.08 3.19
C LEU A 241 -10.86 -19.35 3.66
N ALA A 242 -11.01 -18.07 3.31
CA ALA A 242 -12.22 -17.32 3.62
C ALA A 242 -13.43 -17.89 2.85
N ALA A 243 -13.27 -18.22 1.57
CA ALA A 243 -14.32 -18.85 0.77
C ALA A 243 -14.75 -20.21 1.34
N GLU A 244 -13.80 -21.06 1.74
CA GLU A 244 -14.10 -22.34 2.41
C GLU A 244 -14.92 -22.13 3.70
N THR A 245 -14.54 -21.16 4.54
CA THR A 245 -15.29 -20.82 5.76
C THR A 245 -16.70 -20.32 5.44
N VAL A 246 -16.85 -19.46 4.43
CA VAL A 246 -18.17 -18.94 4.01
C VAL A 246 -19.07 -20.05 3.49
N MET A 247 -18.53 -21.04 2.76
CA MET A 247 -19.30 -22.19 2.30
C MET A 247 -19.90 -23.00 3.45
N GLU A 248 -19.15 -23.20 4.54
CA GLU A 248 -19.68 -23.86 5.74
C GLU A 248 -20.69 -23.00 6.48
N ALA A 249 -20.45 -21.68 6.57
CA ALA A 249 -21.39 -20.74 7.15
C ALA A 249 -22.73 -20.71 6.40
N LEU A 250 -22.69 -20.77 5.06
CA LEU A 250 -23.88 -20.85 4.20
C LEU A 250 -24.62 -22.17 4.39
N ALA A 251 -23.91 -23.30 4.47
CA ALA A 251 -24.52 -24.61 4.68
C ALA A 251 -25.28 -24.71 6.02
N GLU A 252 -24.77 -24.03 7.05
CA GLU A 252 -25.39 -23.97 8.38
C GLU A 252 -26.33 -22.77 8.56
N ASN A 253 -26.42 -21.88 7.57
CA ASN A 253 -27.11 -20.59 7.65
C ASN A 253 -26.74 -19.79 8.93
N ASN A 254 -25.45 -19.79 9.27
CA ASN A 254 -24.91 -19.17 10.47
C ASN A 254 -23.74 -18.26 10.10
N PHE A 255 -23.96 -16.95 10.19
CA PHE A 255 -22.98 -15.90 9.86
C PHE A 255 -22.49 -15.15 11.10
N SER A 256 -22.64 -15.77 12.28
CA SER A 256 -22.11 -15.23 13.51
C SER A 256 -20.58 -15.18 13.48
N GLU A 257 -20.02 -14.30 14.29
CA GLU A 257 -18.59 -14.20 14.48
C GLU A 257 -17.97 -15.53 14.90
N ASP A 258 -18.61 -16.29 15.81
CA ASP A 258 -18.12 -17.59 16.25
C ASP A 258 -17.99 -18.59 15.10
N LYS A 259 -18.95 -18.59 14.16
CA LYS A 259 -18.88 -19.45 12.99
C LYS A 259 -17.80 -18.97 12.01
N LEU A 260 -17.75 -17.66 11.73
CA LEU A 260 -16.75 -17.10 10.83
C LEU A 260 -15.32 -17.18 11.40
N ALA A 261 -15.16 -17.23 12.73
CA ALA A 261 -13.87 -17.33 13.40
C ALA A 261 -13.10 -18.62 13.04
N ASP A 262 -13.76 -19.64 12.48
CA ASP A 262 -13.09 -20.80 11.89
C ASP A 262 -12.06 -20.39 10.82
N TYR A 263 -12.29 -19.29 10.09
CA TYR A 263 -11.30 -18.74 9.17
C TYR A 263 -9.95 -18.45 9.84
N ALA A 264 -9.96 -17.86 11.04
CA ALA A 264 -8.72 -17.61 11.78
C ALA A 264 -8.03 -18.92 12.19
N THR A 265 -8.80 -19.97 12.48
CA THR A 265 -8.28 -21.32 12.76
C THR A 265 -7.65 -21.93 11.51
N ARG A 266 -8.31 -21.83 10.35
CA ARG A 266 -7.76 -22.30 9.06
C ARG A 266 -6.48 -21.59 8.68
N VAL A 267 -6.44 -20.26 8.82
CA VAL A 267 -5.21 -19.47 8.60
C VAL A 267 -4.09 -19.99 9.50
N LYS A 268 -4.37 -20.19 10.79
CA LYS A 268 -3.40 -20.70 11.78
C LYS A 268 -2.96 -22.14 11.56
N SER A 269 -3.71 -22.92 10.78
CA SER A 269 -3.40 -24.32 10.47
C SER A 269 -2.82 -24.51 9.07
N SER A 270 -2.67 -23.42 8.32
CA SER A 270 -2.20 -23.45 6.93
C SER A 270 -0.73 -23.02 6.81
N TRP A 271 -0.14 -23.32 5.65
CA TRP A 271 1.21 -22.89 5.29
C TRP A 271 1.39 -21.36 5.30
N LEU A 272 0.30 -20.58 5.19
CA LEU A 272 0.32 -19.12 5.30
C LEU A 272 0.92 -18.71 6.66
N LYS A 273 0.44 -19.31 7.75
CA LYS A 273 1.04 -19.08 9.08
C LYS A 273 2.47 -19.57 9.11
N ASP A 274 2.75 -20.77 8.62
CA ASP A 274 4.10 -21.33 8.72
C ASP A 274 5.16 -20.45 8.04
N GLU A 275 4.77 -19.79 6.95
CA GLU A 275 5.60 -18.79 6.28
C GLU A 275 5.74 -17.51 7.12
N LEU A 276 4.63 -16.86 7.49
CA LEU A 276 4.67 -15.58 8.22
C LEU A 276 5.27 -15.72 9.63
N TRP A 277 5.06 -16.85 10.29
CA TRP A 277 5.59 -17.12 11.63
C TRP A 277 7.12 -17.11 11.64
N LYS A 278 7.77 -17.61 10.58
CA LYS A 278 9.24 -17.62 10.46
C LYS A 278 9.83 -16.23 10.30
N VAL A 279 9.02 -15.23 9.95
CA VAL A 279 9.43 -13.83 9.75
C VAL A 279 8.71 -12.86 10.69
N ARG A 280 8.07 -13.37 11.75
CA ARG A 280 7.17 -12.61 12.64
C ARG A 280 7.78 -11.42 13.37
N ASN A 281 9.11 -11.32 13.42
CA ASN A 281 9.86 -10.23 14.05
C ASN A 281 10.84 -9.58 13.07
N PHE A 282 10.69 -9.80 11.75
CA PHE A 282 11.68 -9.38 10.75
C PHE A 282 11.86 -7.86 10.76
N HIS A 283 10.76 -7.11 10.58
CA HIS A 283 10.77 -5.66 10.49
C HIS A 283 11.26 -4.98 11.77
N GLN A 284 10.78 -5.44 12.93
CA GLN A 284 11.15 -4.84 14.23
C GLN A 284 12.65 -4.92 14.55
N GLY A 285 13.42 -5.76 13.86
CA GLY A 285 14.87 -5.73 13.96
C GLY A 285 15.51 -4.46 13.39
N PHE A 286 14.86 -3.86 12.38
CA PHE A 286 15.34 -2.68 11.66
C PHE A 286 15.09 -1.36 12.40
N ASP A 287 14.33 -1.38 13.51
CA ASP A 287 14.28 -0.28 14.49
C ASP A 287 15.69 0.10 15.01
N HIS A 288 16.66 -0.81 14.89
CA HIS A 288 18.06 -0.64 15.27
C HIS A 288 18.97 -0.42 14.05
N GLY A 289 18.41 0.09 12.95
CA GLY A 289 19.08 0.32 11.67
C GLY A 289 19.40 -0.96 10.88
N LEU A 290 19.99 -0.79 9.70
CA LEU A 290 20.27 -1.89 8.76
C LEU A 290 21.06 -3.04 9.41
N LEU A 291 22.11 -2.73 10.19
CA LEU A 291 22.95 -3.77 10.80
C LEU A 291 22.17 -4.57 11.87
N GLY A 292 21.40 -3.89 12.72
CA GLY A 292 20.54 -4.54 13.71
C GLY A 292 19.50 -5.44 13.04
N GLY A 293 18.86 -4.94 11.98
CA GLY A 293 17.91 -5.71 11.16
C GLY A 293 18.53 -6.97 10.56
N LEU A 294 19.74 -6.89 10.00
CA LEU A 294 20.45 -8.03 9.42
C LEU A 294 20.84 -9.07 10.49
N ILE A 295 21.30 -8.65 11.66
CA ILE A 295 21.62 -9.55 12.78
C ILE A 295 20.34 -10.25 13.27
N ASN A 296 19.24 -9.51 13.45
CA ASN A 296 17.95 -10.06 13.83
C ASN A 296 17.42 -11.04 12.79
N ALA A 297 17.48 -10.70 11.50
CA ALA A 297 17.05 -11.58 10.42
C ALA A 297 17.90 -12.86 10.37
N GLY A 298 19.23 -12.75 10.48
CA GLY A 298 20.14 -13.89 10.49
C GLY A 298 19.91 -14.83 11.67
N THR A 299 19.80 -14.31 12.89
CA THR A 299 19.48 -15.11 14.08
C THR A 299 18.07 -15.68 14.03
N GLY A 300 17.12 -14.94 13.45
CA GLY A 300 15.75 -15.38 13.19
C GLY A 300 15.70 -16.61 12.27
N LEU A 301 16.50 -16.65 11.21
CA LEU A 301 16.57 -17.82 10.31
C LEU A 301 16.95 -19.11 11.06
N LEU A 302 17.88 -19.02 12.01
CA LEU A 302 18.34 -20.17 12.81
C LEU A 302 17.35 -20.60 13.89
N THR A 303 16.48 -19.69 14.34
CA THR A 303 15.61 -19.87 15.52
C THR A 303 14.14 -19.95 15.17
N GLY A 304 13.83 -20.01 13.86
CA GLY A 304 12.48 -20.09 13.34
C GLY A 304 11.69 -18.80 13.53
N GLY A 305 12.34 -17.62 13.45
CA GLY A 305 11.73 -16.29 13.46
C GLY A 305 11.71 -15.58 14.82
N ARG A 306 12.47 -16.05 15.83
CA ARG A 306 12.58 -15.36 17.11
C ARG A 306 13.37 -14.06 16.96
N GLY A 307 12.86 -12.98 17.56
CA GLY A 307 13.55 -11.71 17.63
C GLY A 307 14.83 -11.83 18.44
N TRP A 308 15.94 -11.35 17.88
CA TRP A 308 17.29 -11.48 18.44
C TRP A 308 17.70 -12.93 18.76
N GLY A 309 17.03 -13.91 18.17
CA GLY A 309 17.23 -15.34 18.42
C GLY A 309 16.51 -15.92 19.66
N PHE A 310 16.05 -15.11 20.61
CA PHE A 310 15.48 -15.61 21.86
C PHE A 310 14.07 -15.09 22.18
N LYS A 311 13.70 -13.88 21.74
CA LYS A 311 12.38 -13.30 22.03
C LYS A 311 11.34 -13.84 21.07
N ASN A 312 10.18 -14.26 21.58
CA ASN A 312 9.12 -14.74 20.69
C ASN A 312 8.44 -13.59 19.94
N ARG A 313 8.23 -12.47 20.61
CA ARG A 313 7.57 -11.26 20.11
C ARG A 313 8.41 -10.04 20.46
N LEU A 314 8.71 -9.22 19.46
CA LEU A 314 9.17 -7.84 19.63
C LEU A 314 7.97 -6.90 19.63
N SER A 315 8.06 -5.81 20.41
CA SER A 315 7.15 -4.67 20.30
C SER A 315 7.40 -3.93 18.99
N GLY A 316 6.43 -3.12 18.57
CA GLY A 316 6.58 -2.19 17.45
C GLY A 316 5.72 -0.97 17.69
N GLU A 317 6.09 0.13 17.03
CA GLU A 317 5.37 1.41 17.06
C GLU A 317 4.82 1.72 15.68
N ALA A 318 3.90 2.68 15.59
CA ALA A 318 3.34 3.08 14.30
C ALA A 318 4.38 3.95 13.57
N GLY A 319 4.67 3.65 12.31
CA GLY A 319 5.81 4.28 11.63
C GLY A 319 5.79 5.82 11.59
N HIS A 320 4.62 6.47 11.49
CA HIS A 320 4.52 7.93 11.53
C HIS A 320 5.02 8.55 12.85
N THR A 321 5.04 7.81 13.97
CA THR A 321 5.53 8.30 15.26
C THR A 321 7.06 8.37 15.34
N HIS A 322 7.76 7.77 14.37
CA HIS A 322 9.23 7.78 14.31
C HIS A 322 9.80 9.09 13.76
N MET A 323 8.97 9.92 13.12
CA MET A 323 9.40 11.16 12.51
C MET A 323 9.91 12.16 13.56
N GLU A 324 11.10 12.72 13.34
CA GLU A 324 11.75 13.62 14.29
C GLU A 324 11.46 15.08 13.98
N LYS A 325 11.02 15.83 15.01
CA LYS A 325 10.72 17.26 14.91
C LYS A 325 12.00 18.08 14.71
N GLY A 326 11.93 19.12 13.86
CA GLY A 326 13.03 20.05 13.58
C GLY A 326 14.17 19.47 12.72
N LEU A 327 14.03 18.23 12.25
CA LEU A 327 14.98 17.60 11.34
C LEU A 327 14.73 18.09 9.90
N HIS A 328 15.63 18.92 9.37
CA HIS A 328 15.52 19.50 8.04
C HIS A 328 16.71 19.07 7.16
N ASN A 329 16.75 17.79 6.78
CA ASN A 329 17.80 17.28 5.89
C ASN A 329 17.24 17.06 4.47
N ASP A 330 17.64 17.92 3.54
CA ASP A 330 17.33 17.76 2.12
C ASP A 330 18.35 16.82 1.45
N ARG A 331 17.90 15.59 1.19
CA ARG A 331 18.68 14.53 0.56
C ARG A 331 18.79 14.69 -0.97
N TYR A 332 17.98 15.58 -1.56
CA TYR A 332 17.75 15.61 -3.01
C TYR A 332 18.16 16.93 -3.68
N LYS A 333 18.79 17.85 -2.93
CA LYS A 333 19.27 19.15 -3.43
C LYS A 333 20.10 19.09 -4.73
N ASP A 334 20.81 17.98 -4.95
CA ASP A 334 21.70 17.77 -6.10
C ASP A 334 21.02 16.95 -7.23
N LEU A 335 19.79 16.49 -7.02
CA LEU A 335 19.03 15.72 -7.99
C LEU A 335 18.48 16.66 -9.07
N GLN A 336 18.80 16.38 -10.33
CA GLN A 336 18.33 17.16 -11.47
C GLN A 336 17.52 16.26 -12.41
N PHE A 337 16.28 16.65 -12.69
CA PHE A 337 15.40 15.94 -13.60
C PHE A 337 15.64 16.43 -15.02
N ASP A 338 16.01 15.52 -15.92
CA ASP A 338 16.29 15.82 -17.33
C ASP A 338 15.10 15.52 -18.26
N GLY A 339 14.02 14.92 -17.70
CA GLY A 339 12.82 14.56 -18.44
C GLY A 339 13.03 13.44 -19.46
N LYS A 340 14.17 12.74 -19.40
CA LYS A 340 14.53 11.65 -20.33
C LYS A 340 14.92 10.38 -19.59
N TYR A 341 15.69 10.52 -18.52
CA TYR A 341 16.18 9.43 -17.69
C TYR A 341 15.74 9.61 -16.23
N LEU A 342 15.89 10.83 -15.71
CA LEU A 342 15.39 11.24 -14.40
C LEU A 342 14.17 12.14 -14.59
N PHE A 343 13.07 11.76 -13.95
CA PHE A 343 11.77 12.38 -14.10
C PHE A 343 11.33 13.02 -12.79
N ASP A 344 10.67 14.17 -12.87
CA ASP A 344 9.96 14.74 -11.74
C ASP A 344 8.65 13.97 -11.47
N LYS A 345 8.02 14.23 -10.32
CA LYS A 345 6.78 13.55 -9.92
C LYS A 345 5.64 13.77 -10.92
N VAL A 346 5.52 14.96 -11.49
CA VAL A 346 4.41 15.31 -12.39
C VAL A 346 4.53 14.53 -13.70
N THR A 347 5.74 14.37 -14.20
CA THR A 347 6.04 13.53 -15.37
C THR A 347 5.70 12.06 -15.09
N ASP A 348 6.06 11.54 -13.92
CA ASP A 348 5.71 10.17 -13.52
C ASP A 348 4.20 9.99 -13.28
N VAL A 349 3.49 11.01 -12.77
CA VAL A 349 2.03 11.02 -12.67
C VAL A 349 1.39 10.83 -14.06
N TYR A 350 1.91 11.49 -15.10
CA TYR A 350 1.47 11.24 -16.47
C TYR A 350 1.63 9.76 -16.88
N HIS A 351 2.77 9.14 -16.55
CA HIS A 351 3.02 7.71 -16.83
C HIS A 351 2.21 6.74 -15.94
N SER A 352 1.56 7.22 -14.88
CA SER A 352 0.58 6.43 -14.13
C SER A 352 -0.80 6.39 -14.79
N ALA A 353 -1.03 7.27 -15.77
CA ALA A 353 -2.32 7.49 -16.43
C ALA A 353 -3.47 7.70 -15.42
N THR A 354 -3.17 8.29 -14.27
CA THR A 354 -4.19 8.61 -13.27
C THR A 354 -5.07 9.76 -13.73
N ALA A 355 -6.37 9.64 -13.51
CA ALA A 355 -7.34 10.67 -13.87
C ALA A 355 -8.49 10.69 -12.86
N HIS A 356 -9.03 11.88 -12.61
CA HIS A 356 -10.19 12.10 -11.76
C HIS A 356 -11.05 13.20 -12.37
N GLU A 357 -12.37 13.16 -12.14
CA GLU A 357 -13.26 14.28 -12.44
C GLU A 357 -12.87 15.50 -11.57
N GLU A 358 -12.52 16.63 -12.18
CA GLU A 358 -12.00 17.79 -11.42
C GLU A 358 -13.09 18.52 -10.64
N ASP A 359 -14.34 18.47 -11.10
CA ASP A 359 -15.47 19.03 -10.37
C ASP A 359 -16.06 18.01 -9.40
N GLN A 360 -15.23 17.40 -8.54
CA GLN A 360 -15.68 16.54 -7.45
C GLN A 360 -15.07 16.99 -6.13
N LEU A 361 -15.64 16.53 -5.01
CA LEU A 361 -15.04 16.76 -3.71
C LEU A 361 -13.70 16.01 -3.60
N PRO A 362 -12.59 16.68 -3.22
CA PRO A 362 -11.30 16.01 -3.07
C PRO A 362 -11.39 14.86 -2.07
N HIS A 363 -11.03 13.65 -2.50
CA HIS A 363 -11.13 12.43 -1.70
C HIS A 363 -10.03 12.29 -0.61
N LEU A 364 -9.25 13.35 -0.40
CA LEU A 364 -8.19 13.45 0.59
C LEU A 364 -8.61 14.50 1.62
N HIS A 365 -9.35 14.07 2.63
CA HIS A 365 -9.89 14.99 3.62
C HIS A 365 -8.81 15.34 4.65
N VAL A 366 -8.59 16.63 4.87
CA VAL A 366 -7.72 17.12 5.95
C VAL A 366 -8.62 17.64 7.07
N LEU A 367 -8.68 16.90 8.17
CA LEU A 367 -9.64 17.15 9.27
C LEU A 367 -9.41 18.50 9.96
N ASP A 368 -8.16 18.95 10.03
CA ASP A 368 -7.79 20.26 10.55
C ASP A 368 -6.71 20.93 9.66
N PRO A 369 -7.11 21.71 8.65
CA PRO A 369 -6.16 22.39 7.77
C PRO A 369 -5.26 23.41 8.47
N GLN A 370 -5.63 23.91 9.66
CA GLN A 370 -4.79 24.88 10.38
C GLN A 370 -3.49 24.25 10.89
N VAL A 371 -3.54 22.97 11.29
CA VAL A 371 -2.34 22.20 11.67
C VAL A 371 -1.33 22.18 10.52
N CYS A 372 -1.79 22.08 9.27
CA CYS A 372 -0.93 22.09 8.09
C CYS A 372 -0.24 23.44 7.85
N LEU A 373 -0.76 24.55 8.35
CA LEU A 373 -0.19 25.89 8.13
C LEU A 373 0.62 26.42 9.31
N THR A 374 0.50 25.76 10.45
CA THR A 374 1.10 26.14 11.74
C THR A 374 2.02 25.02 12.23
N THR A 375 1.52 24.16 13.11
CA THR A 375 2.32 23.18 13.86
C THR A 375 3.05 22.19 12.94
N CYS A 376 2.43 21.69 11.87
CA CYS A 376 3.07 20.74 10.96
C CYS A 376 4.20 21.39 10.15
N THR A 377 4.03 22.65 9.75
CA THR A 377 5.09 23.41 9.08
C THR A 377 6.27 23.65 10.00
N GLU A 378 6.02 24.02 11.26
CA GLU A 378 7.06 24.32 12.24
C GLU A 378 7.80 23.05 12.71
N GLU A 379 7.07 21.98 13.02
CA GLU A 379 7.65 20.78 13.59
C GLU A 379 8.31 19.89 12.54
N TYR A 380 7.72 19.77 11.34
CA TYR A 380 8.14 18.76 10.35
C TYR A 380 8.36 19.33 8.95
N GLY A 381 8.08 20.61 8.70
CA GLY A 381 8.22 21.20 7.37
C GLY A 381 7.23 20.66 6.34
N ASN A 382 6.02 20.30 6.76
CA ASN A 382 4.96 19.74 5.90
C ASN A 382 5.40 18.49 5.10
N PRO A 383 5.68 17.37 5.77
CA PRO A 383 6.20 16.15 5.13
C PRO A 383 5.29 15.57 4.04
N CYS A 384 4.00 15.96 4.00
CA CYS A 384 3.07 15.54 2.95
C CYS A 384 3.49 15.94 1.53
N VAL A 385 4.22 17.03 1.37
CA VAL A 385 4.77 17.46 0.07
C VAL A 385 5.93 16.56 -0.38
N LYS A 386 6.50 15.75 0.54
CA LYS A 386 7.63 14.86 0.30
C LYS A 386 7.18 13.42 0.16
N PHE A 387 6.52 12.87 1.20
CA PHE A 387 6.15 11.45 1.20
C PHE A 387 5.11 11.08 0.13
N CYS A 388 4.38 12.07 -0.42
CA CYS A 388 3.42 11.82 -1.49
C CYS A 388 4.18 11.51 -2.79
N PRO A 389 4.01 10.32 -3.37
CA PRO A 389 4.75 9.91 -4.58
C PRO A 389 4.15 10.50 -5.87
N ALA A 390 3.20 11.42 -5.77
CA ALA A 390 2.37 11.88 -6.89
C ALA A 390 2.04 13.38 -6.82
N ASP A 391 2.80 14.17 -6.07
CA ASP A 391 2.68 15.64 -6.05
C ASP A 391 1.26 16.18 -5.78
N VAL A 392 0.56 15.54 -4.86
CA VAL A 392 -0.84 15.89 -4.54
C VAL A 392 -0.91 17.06 -3.56
N TYR A 393 0.05 17.21 -2.66
CA TYR A 393 0.01 18.23 -1.62
C TYR A 393 1.03 19.32 -1.93
N GLU A 394 0.58 20.57 -1.90
CA GLU A 394 1.42 21.74 -2.12
C GLU A 394 1.06 22.83 -1.11
N ILE A 395 2.08 23.52 -0.56
CA ILE A 395 1.87 24.73 0.25
C ILE A 395 2.09 25.93 -0.65
N VAL A 396 1.00 26.59 -1.03
CA VAL A 396 1.02 27.73 -1.96
C VAL A 396 1.08 29.03 -1.18
N GLN A 397 1.94 29.95 -1.61
CA GLN A 397 2.03 31.30 -1.08
C GLN A 397 0.97 32.20 -1.73
N GLU A 398 0.18 32.90 -0.92
CA GLU A 398 -0.83 33.87 -1.36
C GLU A 398 -0.59 35.21 -0.65
N GLY A 399 0.27 36.06 -1.23
CA GLY A 399 0.70 37.30 -0.58
C GLY A 399 1.50 36.99 0.68
N GLU A 400 1.02 37.43 1.84
CA GLU A 400 1.62 37.13 3.16
C GLU A 400 1.08 35.83 3.78
N SER A 401 -0.03 35.28 3.30
CA SER A 401 -0.60 34.02 3.79
C SER A 401 -0.13 32.82 3.00
N ARG A 402 -0.29 31.63 3.59
CA ARG A 402 -0.06 30.34 2.95
C ARG A 402 -1.36 29.55 2.99
N ARG A 403 -1.55 28.68 2.00
CA ARG A 403 -2.66 27.71 2.02
C ARG A 403 -2.18 26.34 1.55
N LEU A 404 -2.89 25.31 2.01
CA LEU A 404 -2.75 23.97 1.48
C LEU A 404 -3.54 23.85 0.18
N GLN A 405 -2.88 23.47 -0.90
CA GLN A 405 -3.47 23.07 -2.17
C GLN A 405 -3.44 21.54 -2.26
N ILE A 406 -4.57 20.93 -2.61
CA ILE A 406 -4.69 19.48 -2.81
C ILE A 406 -5.01 19.23 -4.28
N ASN A 407 -3.99 18.85 -5.05
CA ASN A 407 -4.08 18.46 -6.46
C ASN A 407 -4.54 16.98 -6.56
N PHE A 408 -5.74 16.70 -6.07
CA PHE A 408 -6.23 15.33 -5.87
C PHE A 408 -6.31 14.52 -7.18
N SER A 409 -6.43 15.18 -8.34
CA SER A 409 -6.43 14.53 -9.65
C SER A 409 -5.14 13.74 -9.93
N ASN A 410 -4.03 14.09 -9.28
CA ASN A 410 -2.76 13.37 -9.39
C ASN A 410 -2.71 12.09 -8.53
N CYS A 411 -3.69 11.85 -7.66
CA CYS A 411 -3.60 10.79 -6.65
C CYS A 411 -3.55 9.39 -7.28
N VAL A 412 -2.44 8.66 -7.07
CA VAL A 412 -2.30 7.25 -7.53
C VAL A 412 -2.85 6.22 -6.53
N HIS A 413 -3.65 6.66 -5.55
CA HIS A 413 -4.31 5.81 -4.54
C HIS A 413 -3.35 4.94 -3.72
N CYS A 414 -2.10 5.41 -3.54
CA CYS A 414 -1.04 4.66 -2.86
C CYS A 414 -1.33 4.42 -1.37
N LYS A 415 -2.12 5.29 -0.74
CA LYS A 415 -2.46 5.36 0.71
C LYS A 415 -1.36 5.87 1.64
N THR A 416 -0.20 6.26 1.13
CA THR A 416 0.93 6.74 1.96
C THR A 416 0.56 7.91 2.85
N CYS A 417 -0.24 8.87 2.37
CA CYS A 417 -0.60 10.06 3.12
C CYS A 417 -1.44 9.78 4.37
N ASP A 418 -2.41 8.87 4.28
CA ASP A 418 -3.22 8.38 5.40
C ASP A 418 -2.36 7.62 6.44
N ILE A 419 -1.25 7.01 5.98
CA ILE A 419 -0.35 6.23 6.83
C ILE A 419 0.68 7.10 7.55
N MET A 420 1.36 7.99 6.80
CA MET A 420 2.61 8.65 7.20
C MET A 420 2.41 10.05 7.78
N ASP A 421 1.20 10.62 7.70
CA ASP A 421 0.91 11.90 8.34
C ASP A 421 1.19 11.83 9.86
N PRO A 422 2.13 12.62 10.39
CA PRO A 422 2.50 12.57 11.81
C PRO A 422 1.36 12.98 12.76
N TYR A 423 0.32 13.67 12.25
CA TYR A 423 -0.85 14.06 13.04
C TYR A 423 -2.06 13.15 12.83
N GLN A 424 -2.01 12.24 11.86
CA GLN A 424 -3.13 11.36 11.49
C GLN A 424 -4.44 12.12 11.22
N ILE A 425 -4.36 13.27 10.55
CA ILE A 425 -5.48 14.15 10.15
C ILE A 425 -5.82 14.07 8.66
N ILE A 426 -5.01 13.37 7.86
CA ILE A 426 -5.35 13.04 6.47
C ILE A 426 -6.18 11.75 6.44
N ASP A 427 -7.43 11.85 6.01
CA ASP A 427 -8.34 10.72 5.79
C ASP A 427 -8.51 10.48 4.29
N TRP A 428 -7.92 9.38 3.79
CA TRP A 428 -8.16 8.95 2.40
C TRP A 428 -9.52 8.25 2.34
N VAL A 429 -10.40 8.75 1.47
CA VAL A 429 -11.64 8.08 1.08
C VAL A 429 -11.61 7.76 -0.41
N PRO A 430 -12.43 6.82 -0.91
CA PRO A 430 -12.53 6.59 -2.34
C PRO A 430 -13.10 7.83 -3.05
N PRO A 431 -12.54 8.26 -4.20
CA PRO A 431 -13.20 9.21 -5.09
C PRO A 431 -14.43 8.60 -5.77
N GLU A 432 -15.01 9.34 -6.71
CA GLU A 432 -16.03 8.79 -7.61
C GLU A 432 -15.53 7.48 -8.26
N GLY A 433 -16.38 6.46 -8.30
CA GLY A 433 -15.99 5.14 -8.74
C GLY A 433 -15.58 5.13 -10.22
N GLY A 434 -14.37 4.66 -10.50
CA GLY A 434 -13.76 4.65 -11.84
C GLY A 434 -12.53 5.55 -11.95
N ASP A 435 -12.41 6.52 -11.05
CA ASP A 435 -11.29 7.44 -10.99
C ASP A 435 -10.05 6.81 -10.35
N GLY A 436 -8.88 7.40 -10.63
CA GLY A 436 -7.59 6.97 -10.13
C GLY A 436 -6.66 6.43 -11.21
N PRO A 437 -5.64 5.64 -10.82
CA PRO A 437 -4.62 5.16 -11.74
C PRO A 437 -5.16 4.18 -12.79
N ALA A 438 -4.82 4.41 -14.07
CA ALA A 438 -5.10 3.48 -15.17
C ALA A 438 -3.88 2.62 -15.51
N TRP A 439 -3.40 1.85 -14.53
CA TRP A 439 -2.17 1.07 -14.65
C TRP A 439 -2.21 0.01 -15.77
N VAL A 440 -1.28 0.12 -16.70
CA VAL A 440 -1.07 -0.86 -17.78
C VAL A 440 0.15 -1.70 -17.48
N ASN A 441 -0.07 -2.99 -17.22
CA ASN A 441 0.97 -4.02 -17.03
C ASN A 441 1.84 -3.88 -15.77
N LEU A 442 1.49 -3.00 -14.83
CA LEU A 442 2.14 -2.89 -13.52
C LEU A 442 1.89 -4.10 -12.61
#